data_AF-A0A971NS22-F1
#
_entry.id   AF-A0A971NS22-F1
#
_cell.length_a   1.000
_cell.length_b   1.000
_cell.length_c   1.000
_cell.angle_alpha   90.00
_cell.angle_beta   90.00
_cell.angle_gamma   90.00
#
_symmetry.space_group_name_H-M   'P 1'
#
loop_
_entity.id
_entity.type
_entity.pdbx_description
1 polymer ?
#
loop_
_entity_poly.entity_id
_entity_poly.type
_entity_poly.pdbx_seq_one_letter_code
_entity_poly.pdbx_strand_id
1 'polypeptide(L)'
;MTYPSSSAVVAGDATLASQYNNLRSDALFMGQAAADAAPIASLLESYESRLKLIRSGTTLLQISADADAPVSLMIDGVMVQAVSNVVLAAGDAPSGVASTFYVFANRAAGSTSFTLSVNTSPTELANQRRIGRFYWDGTKIIKDSIRTELAVLIAELLYHVEPNICEGRLTLSTGVPVPTSDVAASANVYFTPYTGSRIALYVIGFGWRLYTFSELTVSVAAVAADKNLDIFIYDNEGTLTLETVEWSNNTLRATALTRQDGVLVKNNELNKRYLGTVRTSAAGESCDTMLKRFVWNYYNRIDRFMRAVDETDSWTYAVNNVWRNLNNTSDNRVQFVIGVDETLVTFQVHVLCENSGNNAHCVSACLDNNNTTSCLILLGMRILAATYNKQWKSAYYCDHPGLGYHYLQMVEFSGGGTTTFYGDHGSSPEVKSGGFGWLAA
;
A
#
# COMPACT_ATOMS: atom_id res chain seq x y z
N MET A 1 -19.87 49.89 -1.42
CA MET A 1 -21.01 50.46 -2.17
C MET A 1 -22.12 49.43 -2.15
N THR A 2 -23.36 49.83 -1.83
CA THR A 2 -24.51 48.91 -1.81
C THR A 2 -24.91 48.59 -3.25
N TYR A 3 -24.80 47.33 -3.65
CA TYR A 3 -25.26 46.87 -4.97
C TYR A 3 -26.72 46.42 -4.90
N PRO A 4 -27.53 46.62 -5.96
CA PRO A 4 -27.23 47.40 -7.16
C PRO A 4 -27.33 48.91 -6.90
N SER A 5 -26.46 49.69 -7.54
CA SER A 5 -26.46 51.15 -7.42
C SER A 5 -27.59 51.83 -8.22
N SER A 6 -28.22 51.10 -9.16
CA SER A 6 -29.38 51.56 -9.93
C SER A 6 -30.68 51.28 -9.18
N SER A 7 -31.65 52.21 -9.26
CA SER A 7 -33.01 52.07 -8.72
C SER A 7 -34.04 51.92 -9.85
N ALA A 8 -35.22 51.38 -9.53
CA ALA A 8 -36.34 51.42 -10.47
C ALA A 8 -36.77 52.88 -10.72
N VAL A 9 -37.27 53.17 -11.93
CA VAL A 9 -37.79 54.49 -12.33
C VAL A 9 -39.32 54.47 -12.38
N VAL A 10 -39.95 55.64 -12.21
CA VAL A 10 -41.41 55.78 -12.07
C VAL A 10 -42.07 56.29 -13.35
N ALA A 11 -43.38 56.10 -13.48
CA ALA A 11 -44.14 56.62 -14.61
C ALA A 11 -44.10 58.16 -14.62
N GLY A 12 -43.52 58.74 -15.68
CA GLY A 12 -43.33 60.20 -15.83
C GLY A 12 -41.89 60.62 -16.07
N ASP A 13 -40.91 59.71 -15.88
CA ASP A 13 -39.51 59.96 -16.20
C ASP A 13 -39.27 60.05 -17.73
N ALA A 14 -38.20 60.75 -18.15
CA ALA A 14 -37.89 60.99 -19.57
C ALA A 14 -37.61 59.71 -20.38
N THR A 15 -37.32 58.60 -19.69
CA THR A 15 -37.19 57.26 -20.25
C THR A 15 -38.49 56.50 -20.11
N LEU A 16 -38.82 55.62 -21.07
CA LEU A 16 -39.94 54.69 -20.94
C LEU A 16 -39.67 53.77 -19.73
N ALA A 17 -40.27 54.11 -18.59
CA ALA A 17 -39.97 53.51 -17.30
C ALA A 17 -40.10 51.98 -17.29
N SER A 18 -41.05 51.44 -18.07
CA SER A 18 -41.24 50.00 -18.26
C SER A 18 -40.06 49.33 -18.98
N GLN A 19 -39.54 49.93 -20.05
CA GLN A 19 -38.42 49.38 -20.81
C GLN A 19 -37.13 49.39 -19.98
N TYR A 20 -36.88 50.48 -19.25
CA TYR A 20 -35.73 50.55 -18.35
C TYR A 20 -35.83 49.51 -17.23
N ASN A 21 -36.98 49.40 -16.56
CA ASN A 21 -37.15 48.48 -15.44
C ASN A 21 -37.07 47.01 -15.89
N ASN A 22 -37.57 46.67 -17.09
CA ASN A 22 -37.41 45.35 -17.68
C ASN A 22 -35.92 45.05 -17.94
N LEU A 23 -35.22 45.94 -18.64
CA LEU A 23 -33.79 45.75 -18.92
C LEU A 23 -32.96 45.65 -17.63
N ARG A 24 -33.28 46.46 -16.61
CA ARG A 24 -32.65 46.39 -15.30
C ARG A 24 -32.94 45.05 -14.62
N SER A 25 -34.17 44.56 -14.67
CA SER A 25 -34.54 43.26 -14.11
C SER A 25 -33.79 42.13 -14.82
N ASP A 26 -33.73 42.17 -16.15
CA ASP A 26 -32.99 41.19 -16.96
C ASP A 26 -31.50 41.21 -16.64
N ALA A 27 -30.92 42.40 -16.46
CA ALA A 27 -29.51 42.54 -16.09
C ALA A 27 -29.18 42.03 -14.68
N LEU A 28 -30.11 42.16 -13.73
CA LEU A 28 -29.90 41.75 -12.34
C LEU A 28 -30.24 40.28 -12.10
N PHE A 29 -31.31 39.79 -12.70
CA PHE A 29 -31.95 38.51 -12.38
C PHE A 29 -32.02 37.56 -13.58
N MET A 30 -31.39 37.89 -14.72
CA MET A 30 -31.36 37.08 -15.94
C MET A 30 -32.77 36.70 -16.45
N GLY A 31 -33.70 37.66 -16.40
CA GLY A 31 -35.08 37.49 -16.86
C GLY A 31 -36.02 36.84 -15.86
N GLN A 32 -35.54 36.53 -14.65
CA GLN A 32 -36.35 35.99 -13.56
C GLN A 32 -36.98 37.12 -12.72
N ALA A 33 -38.06 36.81 -11.99
CA ALA A 33 -38.62 37.76 -11.03
C ALA A 33 -37.70 37.89 -9.80
N ALA A 34 -37.64 39.08 -9.21
CA ALA A 34 -36.81 39.35 -8.03
C ALA A 34 -37.21 38.53 -6.78
N ALA A 35 -38.41 37.96 -6.75
CA ALA A 35 -38.86 37.06 -5.69
C ALA A 35 -38.32 35.62 -5.88
N ASP A 36 -37.94 35.25 -7.10
CA ASP A 36 -37.50 33.89 -7.47
C ASP A 36 -35.98 33.78 -7.56
N ALA A 37 -35.27 34.89 -7.75
CA ALA A 37 -33.85 34.89 -8.05
C ALA A 37 -33.04 35.87 -7.20
N ALA A 38 -31.87 35.43 -6.78
CA ALA A 38 -30.82 36.29 -6.25
C ALA A 38 -30.17 37.13 -7.37
N PRO A 39 -29.65 38.33 -7.07
CA PRO A 39 -28.92 39.13 -8.06
C PRO A 39 -27.66 38.43 -8.58
N ILE A 40 -27.31 38.64 -9.85
CA ILE A 40 -26.13 38.03 -10.49
C ILE A 40 -24.81 38.34 -9.78
N ALA A 41 -24.67 39.54 -9.21
CA ALA A 41 -23.47 39.89 -8.45
C ALA A 41 -23.30 38.98 -7.21
N SER A 42 -24.38 38.67 -6.51
CA SER A 42 -24.38 37.76 -5.36
C SER A 42 -23.97 36.34 -5.76
N LEU A 43 -24.46 35.89 -6.93
CA LEU A 43 -24.04 34.60 -7.51
C LEU A 43 -22.53 34.59 -7.75
N LEU A 44 -22.01 35.54 -8.53
CA LEU A 44 -20.60 35.57 -8.95
C LEU A 44 -19.62 35.69 -7.78
N GLU A 45 -20.02 36.36 -6.69
CA GLU A 45 -19.16 36.52 -5.51
C GLU A 45 -18.91 35.19 -4.78
N SER A 46 -19.86 34.26 -4.84
CA SER A 46 -19.91 33.08 -3.95
C SER A 46 -20.30 31.79 -4.64
N TYR A 47 -20.28 31.76 -5.98
CA TYR A 47 -20.70 30.61 -6.79
C TYR A 47 -19.87 29.38 -6.41
N GLU A 48 -20.52 28.42 -5.75
CA GLU A 48 -19.97 27.14 -5.26
C GLU A 48 -18.75 27.22 -4.31
N SER A 49 -18.04 28.34 -4.22
CA SER A 49 -16.78 28.49 -3.47
C SER A 49 -16.94 28.38 -1.95
N ARG A 50 -18.14 28.67 -1.43
CA ARG A 50 -18.49 28.60 -0.01
C ARG A 50 -19.33 27.37 0.35
N LEU A 51 -19.68 26.53 -0.64
CA LEU A 51 -20.51 25.34 -0.43
C LEU A 51 -19.77 24.30 0.43
N LYS A 52 -20.28 24.09 1.65
CA LYS A 52 -19.76 23.07 2.58
C LYS A 52 -20.87 22.15 3.06
N LEU A 53 -20.81 20.88 2.64
CA LEU A 53 -21.69 19.83 3.14
C LEU A 53 -21.13 19.24 4.44
N ILE A 54 -21.93 19.25 5.50
CA ILE A 54 -21.61 18.68 6.80
C ILE A 54 -22.72 17.76 7.28
N ARG A 55 -22.37 16.75 8.08
CA ARG A 55 -23.35 15.92 8.76
C ARG A 55 -23.99 16.69 9.91
N SER A 56 -25.31 16.66 10.01
CA SER A 56 -26.08 17.16 11.15
C SER A 56 -26.71 15.96 11.86
N GLY A 57 -26.26 15.64 13.08
CA GLY A 57 -26.65 14.40 13.75
C GLY A 57 -26.06 13.15 13.08
N THR A 58 -26.85 12.08 12.94
CA THR A 58 -26.46 10.81 12.31
C THR A 58 -27.11 10.56 10.95
N THR A 59 -28.29 11.14 10.71
CA THR A 59 -29.12 10.87 9.53
C THR A 59 -29.35 12.10 8.65
N LEU A 60 -28.98 13.31 9.09
CA LEU A 60 -29.21 14.52 8.31
C LEU A 60 -27.91 15.14 7.78
N LEU A 61 -28.09 15.95 6.75
CA LEU A 61 -27.07 16.79 6.14
C LEU A 61 -27.44 18.25 6.29
N GLN A 62 -26.41 19.09 6.26
CA GLN A 62 -26.57 20.53 6.31
C GLN A 62 -25.53 21.20 5.41
N ILE A 63 -25.93 22.30 4.79
CA ILE A 63 -25.03 23.31 4.25
C ILE A 63 -24.87 24.40 5.30
N SER A 64 -23.61 24.69 5.64
CA SER A 64 -23.28 25.83 6.50
C SER A 64 -23.32 27.11 5.68
N ALA A 65 -24.24 28.02 5.99
CA ALA A 65 -24.35 29.32 5.36
C ALA A 65 -24.85 30.36 6.37
N ASP A 66 -24.38 31.59 6.22
CA ASP A 66 -24.81 32.73 7.01
C ASP A 66 -24.74 34.01 6.15
N ALA A 67 -25.09 35.17 6.71
CA ALA A 67 -25.12 36.43 5.98
C ALA A 67 -23.72 36.92 5.54
N ASP A 68 -22.67 36.55 6.28
CA ASP A 68 -21.28 36.93 5.97
C ASP A 68 -20.62 35.91 5.02
N ALA A 69 -21.06 34.66 5.03
CA ALA A 69 -20.63 33.57 4.18
C ALA A 69 -21.81 32.85 3.47
N PRO A 70 -22.55 33.54 2.58
CA PRO A 70 -23.64 32.92 1.84
C PRO A 70 -23.17 31.87 0.83
N VAL A 71 -24.06 30.94 0.48
CA VAL A 71 -23.84 29.93 -0.56
C VAL A 71 -24.74 30.22 -1.75
N SER A 72 -24.16 30.49 -2.91
CA SER A 72 -24.90 30.79 -4.14
C SER A 72 -24.76 29.68 -5.16
N LEU A 73 -25.87 29.34 -5.82
CA LEU A 73 -25.97 28.28 -6.82
C LEU A 73 -26.83 28.74 -8.00
N MET A 74 -26.62 28.10 -9.15
CA MET A 74 -27.51 28.20 -10.32
C MET A 74 -28.28 26.90 -10.43
N ILE A 75 -29.61 26.96 -10.28
CA ILE A 75 -30.48 25.78 -10.28
C ILE A 75 -31.54 25.98 -11.36
N ASP A 76 -31.52 25.13 -12.39
CA ASP A 76 -32.50 25.16 -13.48
C ASP A 76 -32.66 26.57 -14.10
N GLY A 77 -31.53 27.24 -14.38
CA GLY A 77 -31.53 28.57 -14.95
C GLY A 77 -31.81 29.73 -13.98
N VAL A 78 -32.03 29.44 -12.68
CA VAL A 78 -32.36 30.44 -11.66
C VAL A 78 -31.23 30.57 -10.64
N MET A 79 -30.82 31.81 -10.38
CA MET A 79 -29.78 32.13 -9.40
C MET A 79 -30.39 32.14 -8.00
N VAL A 80 -29.86 31.34 -7.08
CA VAL A 80 -30.34 31.28 -5.69
C VAL A 80 -29.18 31.48 -4.72
N GLN A 81 -29.48 31.99 -3.53
CA GLN A 81 -28.52 32.23 -2.47
C GLN A 81 -29.11 31.86 -1.11
N ALA A 82 -28.41 30.99 -0.39
CA ALA A 82 -28.68 30.71 1.02
C ALA A 82 -27.83 31.62 1.91
N VAL A 83 -28.47 32.43 2.74
CA VAL A 83 -27.85 33.30 3.78
C VAL A 83 -28.04 32.75 5.20
N SER A 84 -28.51 31.50 5.31
CA SER A 84 -28.70 30.78 6.56
C SER A 84 -28.55 29.28 6.30
N ASN A 85 -28.25 28.52 7.34
CA ASN A 85 -28.04 27.08 7.26
C ASN A 85 -29.21 26.37 6.57
N VAL A 86 -28.91 25.60 5.52
CA VAL A 86 -29.91 24.77 4.83
C VAL A 86 -29.76 23.35 5.34
N VAL A 87 -30.78 22.85 6.03
CA VAL A 87 -30.77 21.50 6.62
C VAL A 87 -31.69 20.60 5.81
N LEU A 88 -31.25 19.36 5.58
CA LEU A 88 -32.09 18.30 5.00
C LEU A 88 -33.30 18.08 5.90
N ALA A 89 -34.51 18.15 5.32
CA ALA A 89 -35.72 17.93 6.09
C ALA A 89 -35.75 16.50 6.63
N ALA A 90 -36.30 16.31 7.83
CA ALA A 90 -36.31 15.00 8.49
C ALA A 90 -37.04 13.92 7.67
N GLY A 91 -38.07 14.32 6.89
CA GLY A 91 -38.79 13.43 5.98
C GLY A 91 -37.98 12.99 4.75
N ASP A 92 -36.92 13.73 4.40
CA ASP A 92 -36.02 13.43 3.28
C ASP A 92 -34.73 12.74 3.73
N ALA A 93 -34.68 12.24 4.99
CA ALA A 93 -33.53 11.50 5.47
C ALA A 93 -33.31 10.22 4.62
N PRO A 94 -32.05 9.85 4.33
CA PRO A 94 -31.75 8.60 3.64
C PRO A 94 -32.28 7.41 4.42
N SER A 95 -32.82 6.42 3.69
CA SER A 95 -33.40 5.21 4.25
C SER A 95 -33.14 4.02 3.33
N GLY A 96 -33.38 2.81 3.84
CA GLY A 96 -33.11 1.56 3.11
C GLY A 96 -31.70 1.02 3.34
N VAL A 97 -31.30 0.09 2.47
CA VAL A 97 -30.02 -0.63 2.57
C VAL A 97 -28.82 0.29 2.30
N ALA A 98 -27.63 -0.18 2.67
CA ALA A 98 -26.39 0.55 2.44
C ALA A 98 -26.22 0.89 0.95
N SER A 99 -26.00 2.17 0.64
CA SER A 99 -25.90 2.68 -0.72
C SER A 99 -25.24 4.06 -0.75
N THR A 100 -24.75 4.45 -1.92
CA THR A 100 -24.40 5.84 -2.21
C THR A 100 -25.68 6.66 -2.45
N PHE A 101 -25.75 7.82 -1.83
CA PHE A 101 -26.78 8.83 -2.05
C PHE A 101 -26.15 10.10 -2.63
N TYR A 102 -26.86 10.70 -3.57
CA TYR A 102 -26.56 11.99 -4.17
C TYR A 102 -27.38 13.07 -3.49
N VAL A 103 -26.77 14.23 -3.28
CA VAL A 103 -27.36 15.39 -2.61
C VAL A 103 -27.77 16.40 -3.68
N PHE A 104 -29.00 16.88 -3.60
CA PHE A 104 -29.56 17.85 -4.52
C PHE A 104 -29.99 19.12 -3.78
N ALA A 105 -29.67 20.28 -4.34
CA ALA A 105 -30.29 21.55 -4.01
C ALA A 105 -31.55 21.73 -4.86
N ASN A 106 -32.66 22.09 -4.24
CA ASN A 106 -33.96 22.26 -4.89
C ASN A 106 -34.43 23.70 -4.78
N ARG A 107 -34.74 24.34 -5.90
CA ARG A 107 -35.39 25.67 -5.89
C ARG A 107 -36.90 25.54 -5.74
N ALA A 108 -37.53 26.62 -5.28
CA ALA A 108 -38.98 26.78 -5.27
C ALA A 108 -39.35 28.18 -5.79
N ALA A 109 -40.52 28.30 -6.42
CA ALA A 109 -41.05 29.60 -6.81
C ALA A 109 -41.35 30.46 -5.57
N GLY A 110 -41.15 31.77 -5.69
CA GLY A 110 -41.25 32.77 -4.63
C GLY A 110 -40.11 32.72 -3.62
N SER A 111 -39.02 32.01 -3.90
CA SER A 111 -37.86 31.90 -3.01
C SER A 111 -36.56 32.20 -3.74
N THR A 112 -35.74 33.03 -3.11
CA THR A 112 -34.37 33.29 -3.54
C THR A 112 -33.37 32.29 -2.93
N SER A 113 -33.83 31.31 -2.15
CA SER A 113 -33.01 30.26 -1.51
C SER A 113 -33.39 28.88 -2.07
N PHE A 114 -32.88 27.81 -1.45
CA PHE A 114 -33.11 26.44 -1.86
C PHE A 114 -33.21 25.48 -0.66
N THR A 115 -33.79 24.31 -0.88
CA THR A 115 -33.85 23.20 0.09
C THR A 115 -32.95 22.05 -0.34
N LEU A 116 -32.82 21.03 0.50
CA LEU A 116 -32.04 19.83 0.21
C LEU A 116 -32.94 18.62 0.02
N SER A 117 -32.54 17.72 -0.86
CA SER A 117 -33.05 16.35 -0.95
C SER A 117 -31.93 15.38 -1.27
N VAL A 118 -32.17 14.08 -1.07
CA VAL A 118 -31.21 13.02 -1.40
C VAL A 118 -31.87 11.91 -2.19
N ASN A 119 -31.12 11.29 -3.10
CA ASN A 119 -31.61 10.17 -3.91
C ASN A 119 -30.46 9.19 -4.23
N THR A 120 -30.76 7.91 -4.44
CA THR A 120 -29.78 6.93 -4.93
C THR A 120 -29.52 7.07 -6.43
N SER A 121 -30.42 7.73 -7.17
CA SER A 121 -30.22 8.11 -8.57
C SER A 121 -29.39 9.40 -8.67
N PRO A 122 -28.38 9.45 -9.55
CA PRO A 122 -27.58 10.65 -9.80
C PRO A 122 -28.27 11.68 -10.71
N THR A 123 -29.43 11.36 -11.28
CA THR A 123 -30.11 12.17 -12.30
C THR A 123 -30.76 13.40 -11.69
N GLU A 124 -30.43 14.59 -12.20
CA GLU A 124 -31.09 15.85 -11.83
C GLU A 124 -32.52 15.90 -12.42
N LEU A 125 -33.51 16.21 -11.58
CA LEU A 125 -34.87 16.53 -12.03
C LEU A 125 -35.03 18.03 -12.26
N ALA A 126 -36.18 18.43 -12.79
CA ALA A 126 -36.54 19.86 -12.90
C ALA A 126 -36.43 20.55 -11.53
N ASN A 127 -35.96 21.80 -11.52
CA ASN A 127 -35.72 22.59 -10.31
C ASN A 127 -34.64 22.04 -9.36
N GLN A 128 -33.83 21.07 -9.80
CA GLN A 128 -32.77 20.47 -8.97
C GLN A 128 -31.38 20.71 -9.54
N ARG A 129 -30.40 20.73 -8.65
CA ARG A 129 -28.97 20.70 -8.97
C ARG A 129 -28.26 19.72 -8.06
N ARG A 130 -27.49 18.78 -8.61
CA ARG A 130 -26.67 17.87 -7.83
C ARG A 130 -25.45 18.61 -7.30
N ILE A 131 -25.27 18.59 -5.99
CA ILE A 131 -24.24 19.37 -5.30
C ILE A 131 -23.22 18.51 -4.54
N GLY A 132 -23.51 17.22 -4.36
CA GLY A 132 -22.58 16.31 -3.72
C GLY A 132 -23.09 14.88 -3.60
N ARG A 133 -22.38 14.08 -2.81
CA ARG A 133 -22.68 12.69 -2.52
C ARG A 133 -22.16 12.24 -1.15
N PHE A 134 -22.68 11.15 -0.65
CA PHE A 134 -22.23 10.48 0.57
C PHE A 134 -22.60 8.98 0.55
N TYR A 135 -22.04 8.22 1.47
CA TYR A 135 -22.36 6.82 1.71
C TYR A 135 -23.22 6.66 2.96
N TRP A 136 -24.32 5.93 2.79
CA TRP A 136 -25.22 5.47 3.84
C TRP A 136 -24.92 4.01 4.16
N ASP A 137 -24.74 3.67 5.44
CA ASP A 137 -24.41 2.29 5.86
C ASP A 137 -25.62 1.41 6.20
N GLY A 138 -26.84 1.91 5.99
CA GLY A 138 -28.08 1.28 6.42
C GLY A 138 -28.68 1.89 7.69
N THR A 139 -27.88 2.63 8.48
CA THR A 139 -28.32 3.22 9.77
C THR A 139 -27.88 4.68 9.96
N LYS A 140 -26.76 5.10 9.39
CA LYS A 140 -26.20 6.46 9.51
C LYS A 140 -25.46 6.90 8.26
N ILE A 141 -25.31 8.21 8.12
CA ILE A 141 -24.41 8.83 7.15
C ILE A 141 -22.97 8.67 7.65
N ILE A 142 -22.13 8.05 6.82
CA ILE A 142 -20.70 7.95 7.08
C ILE A 142 -20.08 9.34 6.86
N LYS A 143 -19.64 9.98 7.96
CA LYS A 143 -19.16 11.36 7.98
C LYS A 143 -18.09 11.63 6.91
N ASP A 144 -17.11 10.74 6.79
CA ASP A 144 -15.94 10.96 5.92
C ASP A 144 -16.19 10.65 4.45
N SER A 145 -17.38 10.11 4.12
CA SER A 145 -17.81 9.86 2.74
C SER A 145 -18.41 11.09 2.05
N ILE A 146 -18.73 12.14 2.82
CA ILE A 146 -19.41 13.34 2.30
C ILE A 146 -18.46 14.12 1.40
N ARG A 147 -18.86 14.37 0.16
CA ARG A 147 -18.09 15.15 -0.84
C ARG A 147 -19.03 16.07 -1.62
N THR A 148 -18.57 17.28 -1.94
CA THR A 148 -19.25 18.16 -2.92
C THR A 148 -18.82 17.79 -4.33
N GLU A 149 -19.65 18.09 -5.34
CA GLU A 149 -19.29 17.84 -6.74
C GLU A 149 -18.06 18.68 -7.16
N LEU A 150 -17.92 19.91 -6.66
CA LEU A 150 -16.73 20.73 -6.88
C LEU A 150 -15.46 20.08 -6.29
N ALA A 151 -15.53 19.46 -5.11
CA ALA A 151 -14.38 18.76 -4.54
C ALA A 151 -13.97 17.55 -5.40
N VAL A 152 -14.94 16.82 -5.96
CA VAL A 152 -14.67 15.71 -6.89
C VAL A 152 -14.03 16.26 -8.18
N LEU A 153 -14.59 17.32 -8.76
CA LEU A 153 -14.04 17.97 -9.96
C LEU A 153 -12.61 18.48 -9.74
N ILE A 154 -12.34 19.12 -8.59
CA ILE A 154 -11.00 19.61 -8.26
C ILE A 154 -10.03 18.44 -8.09
N ALA A 155 -10.43 17.36 -7.43
CA ALA A 155 -9.58 16.18 -7.29
C ALA A 155 -9.25 15.56 -8.65
N GLU A 156 -10.23 15.50 -9.56
CA GLU A 156 -10.04 15.06 -10.94
C GLU A 156 -9.12 16.02 -11.72
N LEU A 157 -9.32 17.34 -11.60
CA LEU A 157 -8.53 18.36 -12.29
C LEU A 157 -7.07 18.39 -11.82
N LEU A 158 -6.86 18.21 -10.52
CA LEU A 158 -5.53 18.19 -9.89
C LEU A 158 -4.81 16.85 -10.10
N TYR A 159 -5.45 15.85 -10.72
CA TYR A 159 -4.93 14.48 -10.82
C TYR A 159 -4.42 13.97 -9.47
N HIS A 160 -5.12 14.27 -8.37
CA HIS A 160 -4.66 13.86 -7.05
C HIS A 160 -4.75 12.34 -6.96
N VAL A 161 -3.60 11.67 -7.06
CA VAL A 161 -3.46 10.24 -6.91
C VAL A 161 -2.65 9.97 -5.65
N GLU A 162 -3.15 9.06 -4.81
CA GLU A 162 -2.40 8.60 -3.65
C GLU A 162 -1.07 7.96 -4.10
N PRO A 163 0.09 8.49 -3.68
CA PRO A 163 1.40 8.00 -4.14
C PRO A 163 1.61 6.50 -3.88
N ASN A 164 1.01 5.99 -2.80
CA ASN A 164 1.30 4.65 -2.30
C ASN A 164 0.66 3.51 -3.09
N ILE A 165 -0.24 3.78 -4.05
CA ILE A 165 -0.93 2.70 -4.79
C ILE A 165 0.06 1.84 -5.59
N CYS A 166 0.19 0.56 -5.21
CA CYS A 166 0.91 -0.47 -5.97
C CYS A 166 0.28 -1.83 -5.65
N GLU A 167 -0.47 -2.37 -6.60
CA GLU A 167 -1.35 -3.53 -6.37
C GLU A 167 -0.78 -4.86 -6.91
N GLY A 168 0.48 -4.87 -7.33
CA GLY A 168 1.17 -6.06 -7.86
C GLY A 168 2.20 -6.68 -6.91
N ARG A 169 2.75 -7.83 -7.33
CA ARG A 169 3.92 -8.49 -6.71
C ARG A 169 4.87 -9.01 -7.79
N LEU A 170 6.16 -9.01 -7.45
CA LEU A 170 7.22 -9.73 -8.13
C LEU A 170 7.12 -11.23 -7.84
N THR A 171 7.28 -12.04 -8.88
CA THR A 171 7.24 -13.50 -8.83
C THR A 171 8.12 -14.10 -9.94
N LEU A 172 8.52 -15.37 -9.77
CA LEU A 172 9.19 -16.15 -10.81
C LEU A 172 8.23 -17.10 -11.55
N SER A 173 6.94 -17.09 -11.21
CA SER A 173 5.90 -17.89 -11.84
C SER A 173 4.83 -17.00 -12.45
N THR A 174 4.64 -17.07 -13.77
CA THR A 174 3.61 -16.31 -14.50
C THR A 174 2.22 -16.51 -13.91
N GLY A 175 1.48 -15.42 -13.75
CA GLY A 175 0.12 -15.36 -13.22
C GLY A 175 -0.02 -15.75 -11.74
N VAL A 176 1.08 -16.04 -11.04
CA VAL A 176 1.06 -16.54 -9.66
C VAL A 176 1.79 -15.55 -8.75
N PRO A 177 1.08 -14.56 -8.17
CA PRO A 177 1.71 -13.55 -7.31
C PRO A 177 2.36 -14.16 -6.07
N VAL A 178 1.85 -15.27 -5.56
CA VAL A 178 2.37 -15.96 -4.37
C VAL A 178 2.52 -17.46 -4.67
N PRO A 179 3.66 -17.92 -5.23
CA PRO A 179 3.86 -19.34 -5.49
C PRO A 179 3.78 -20.14 -4.19
N THR A 180 3.03 -21.25 -4.21
CA THR A 180 2.86 -22.19 -3.08
C THR A 180 3.87 -23.33 -3.11
N SER A 181 4.54 -23.54 -4.23
CA SER A 181 5.63 -24.51 -4.43
C SER A 181 6.94 -23.79 -4.77
N ASP A 182 8.04 -24.51 -4.62
CA ASP A 182 9.37 -24.03 -5.00
C ASP A 182 9.46 -23.75 -6.50
N VAL A 183 10.00 -22.58 -6.86
CA VAL A 183 10.40 -22.24 -8.22
C VAL A 183 11.91 -22.44 -8.30
N ALA A 184 12.34 -23.58 -8.82
CA ALA A 184 13.74 -23.99 -8.80
C ALA A 184 14.63 -23.18 -9.75
N ALA A 185 14.08 -22.70 -10.87
CA ALA A 185 14.77 -21.86 -11.84
C ALA A 185 13.76 -21.07 -12.69
N SER A 186 14.08 -19.81 -12.97
CA SER A 186 13.41 -18.98 -13.97
C SER A 186 14.37 -17.94 -14.52
N ALA A 187 14.41 -17.81 -15.85
CA ALA A 187 15.13 -16.73 -16.53
C ALA A 187 14.34 -15.40 -16.57
N ASN A 188 13.11 -15.40 -16.05
CA ASN A 188 12.18 -14.28 -16.11
C ASN A 188 11.66 -13.95 -14.71
N VAL A 189 11.56 -12.65 -14.45
CA VAL A 189 10.86 -12.07 -13.30
C VAL A 189 9.59 -11.40 -13.81
N TYR A 190 8.47 -11.71 -13.17
CA TYR A 190 7.16 -11.17 -13.52
C TYR A 190 6.70 -10.18 -12.47
N PHE A 191 6.09 -9.07 -12.88
CA PHE A 191 5.29 -8.22 -12.01
C PHE A 191 3.82 -8.45 -12.33
N THR A 192 3.12 -9.20 -11.48
CA THR A 192 1.74 -9.65 -11.70
C THR A 192 0.76 -8.94 -10.76
N PRO A 193 -0.49 -8.66 -11.22
CA PRO A 193 -1.58 -8.24 -10.35
C PRO A 193 -1.75 -9.13 -9.11
N TYR A 194 -2.04 -8.53 -7.95
CA TYR A 194 -2.26 -9.25 -6.68
C TYR A 194 -3.50 -8.76 -5.92
N THR A 195 -3.45 -7.55 -5.35
CA THR A 195 -4.61 -6.92 -4.66
C THR A 195 -5.48 -6.11 -5.62
N GLY A 196 -5.06 -6.03 -6.87
CA GLY A 196 -5.63 -5.24 -7.95
C GLY A 196 -4.63 -5.14 -9.09
N SER A 197 -4.83 -4.20 -10.00
CA SER A 197 -4.05 -4.06 -11.24
C SER A 197 -3.65 -2.60 -11.51
N ARG A 198 -3.55 -1.78 -10.46
CA ARG A 198 -3.19 -0.36 -10.55
C ARG A 198 -1.86 -0.06 -9.89
N ILE A 199 -1.19 0.95 -10.41
CA ILE A 199 0.08 1.46 -9.87
C ILE A 199 0.19 2.97 -10.06
N ALA A 200 0.62 3.67 -9.01
CA ALA A 200 0.96 5.08 -9.05
C ALA A 200 2.43 5.26 -9.45
N LEU A 201 2.68 6.08 -10.47
CA LEU A 201 4.02 6.46 -10.93
C LEU A 201 4.18 7.98 -10.90
N TYR A 202 5.37 8.44 -10.54
CA TYR A 202 5.67 9.86 -10.50
C TYR A 202 6.07 10.36 -11.88
N VAL A 203 5.42 11.42 -12.35
CA VAL A 203 5.78 12.11 -13.58
C VAL A 203 6.52 13.39 -13.19
N ILE A 204 7.76 13.52 -13.64
CA ILE A 204 8.65 14.61 -13.26
C ILE A 204 8.00 15.96 -13.60
N GLY A 205 7.80 16.80 -12.60
CA GLY A 205 7.16 18.12 -12.73
C GLY A 205 5.64 18.11 -12.80
N PHE A 206 5.00 16.94 -12.88
CA PHE A 206 3.54 16.80 -12.98
C PHE A 206 2.90 15.99 -11.84
N GLY A 207 3.70 15.40 -10.95
CA GLY A 207 3.20 14.66 -9.79
C GLY A 207 2.83 13.21 -10.10
N TRP A 208 2.07 12.59 -9.19
CA TRP A 208 1.69 11.17 -9.30
C TRP A 208 0.54 10.95 -10.26
N ARG A 209 0.64 9.91 -11.08
CA ARG A 209 -0.42 9.44 -11.97
C ARG A 209 -0.68 7.96 -11.77
N LEU A 210 -1.95 7.57 -11.94
CA LEU A 210 -2.39 6.19 -11.79
C LEU A 210 -2.43 5.49 -13.14
N TYR A 211 -1.77 4.35 -13.23
CA TYR A 211 -1.74 3.50 -14.42
C TYR A 211 -2.39 2.15 -14.10
N THR A 212 -2.99 1.54 -15.13
CA THR A 212 -3.44 0.15 -15.08
C THR A 212 -2.40 -0.71 -15.78
N PHE A 213 -2.08 -1.88 -15.22
CA PHE A 213 -1.11 -2.82 -15.79
C PHE A 213 -1.68 -4.23 -15.88
N SER A 214 -1.24 -4.96 -16.91
CA SER A 214 -1.28 -6.43 -16.94
C SER A 214 0.09 -6.98 -16.51
N GLU A 215 0.23 -8.30 -16.35
CA GLU A 215 1.52 -8.89 -16.03
C GLU A 215 2.62 -8.37 -16.97
N LEU A 216 3.70 -7.88 -16.36
CA LEU A 216 4.92 -7.44 -17.05
C LEU A 216 6.04 -8.44 -16.81
N THR A 217 7.00 -8.49 -17.71
CA THR A 217 8.15 -9.41 -17.61
C THR A 217 9.45 -8.65 -17.81
N VAL A 218 10.46 -9.01 -17.02
CA VAL A 218 11.85 -8.64 -17.25
C VAL A 218 12.72 -9.89 -17.19
N SER A 219 13.66 -10.00 -18.13
CA SER A 219 14.55 -11.16 -18.21
C SER A 219 15.82 -10.93 -17.40
N VAL A 220 16.27 -11.98 -16.70
CA VAL A 220 17.59 -12.05 -16.04
C VAL A 220 18.57 -12.95 -16.79
N ALA A 221 18.22 -13.40 -18.01
CA ALA A 221 19.00 -14.35 -18.80
C ALA A 221 20.44 -13.89 -19.11
N ALA A 222 20.65 -12.58 -19.21
CA ALA A 222 21.97 -11.98 -19.48
C ALA A 222 22.76 -11.62 -18.21
N VAL A 223 22.23 -11.93 -17.02
CA VAL A 223 22.86 -11.58 -15.74
C VAL A 223 23.71 -12.75 -15.25
N ALA A 224 24.89 -12.45 -14.73
CA ALA A 224 25.77 -13.45 -14.14
C ALA A 224 25.15 -14.11 -12.89
N ALA A 225 25.76 -15.20 -12.43
CA ALA A 225 25.40 -15.82 -11.16
C ALA A 225 25.63 -14.87 -9.98
N ASP A 226 24.89 -15.08 -8.89
CA ASP A 226 25.13 -14.44 -7.60
C ASP A 226 24.99 -12.91 -7.57
N LYS A 227 24.11 -12.37 -8.41
CA LYS A 227 23.87 -10.92 -8.54
C LYS A 227 22.54 -10.52 -7.92
N ASN A 228 22.56 -9.45 -7.12
CA ASN A 228 21.36 -8.78 -6.64
C ASN A 228 20.93 -7.72 -7.66
N LEU A 229 19.64 -7.69 -7.99
CA LEU A 229 19.05 -6.80 -8.96
C LEU A 229 17.86 -6.08 -8.33
N ASP A 230 17.83 -4.76 -8.42
CA ASP A 230 16.60 -4.01 -8.16
C ASP A 230 15.69 -4.03 -9.35
N ILE A 231 14.40 -4.19 -9.09
CA ILE A 231 13.37 -4.09 -10.10
C ILE A 231 12.65 -2.76 -9.92
N PHE A 232 12.69 -1.94 -10.95
CA PHE A 232 11.92 -0.71 -11.07
C PHE A 232 10.85 -0.84 -12.14
N ILE A 233 9.81 -0.03 -12.02
CA ILE A 233 8.79 0.15 -13.05
C ILE A 233 8.65 1.63 -13.38
N TYR A 234 8.47 1.92 -14.67
CA TYR A 234 8.27 3.26 -15.18
C TYR A 234 7.40 3.25 -16.43
N ASP A 235 6.91 4.42 -16.80
CA ASP A 235 6.17 4.65 -18.04
C ASP A 235 7.15 5.01 -19.16
N ASN A 236 7.26 4.16 -20.18
CA ASN A 236 8.05 4.38 -21.38
C ASN A 236 7.11 4.84 -22.50
N GLU A 237 6.81 6.13 -22.53
CA GLU A 237 5.96 6.76 -23.55
C GLU A 237 4.59 6.06 -23.73
N GLY A 238 3.93 5.73 -22.62
CA GLY A 238 2.63 5.07 -22.58
C GLY A 238 2.69 3.55 -22.41
N THR A 239 3.89 2.95 -22.43
CA THR A 239 4.10 1.52 -22.16
C THR A 239 4.81 1.33 -20.83
N LEU A 240 4.12 0.76 -19.85
CA LEU A 240 4.76 0.38 -18.60
C LEU A 240 5.87 -0.63 -18.86
N THR A 241 7.05 -0.36 -18.33
CA THR A 241 8.27 -1.14 -18.57
C THR A 241 8.99 -1.42 -17.26
N LEU A 242 9.53 -2.62 -17.12
CA LEU A 242 10.38 -3.01 -16.00
C LEU A 242 11.86 -2.76 -16.33
N GLU A 243 12.62 -2.28 -15.34
CA GLU A 243 14.07 -2.11 -15.41
C GLU A 243 14.75 -2.87 -14.27
N THR A 244 15.85 -3.55 -14.59
CA THR A 244 16.75 -4.18 -13.61
C THR A 244 18.00 -3.33 -13.40
N VAL A 245 18.39 -3.09 -12.15
CA VAL A 245 19.67 -2.45 -11.81
C VAL A 245 20.50 -3.39 -10.93
N GLU A 246 21.67 -3.81 -11.42
CA GLU A 246 22.59 -4.66 -10.65
C GLU A 246 23.23 -3.87 -9.50
N TRP A 247 23.34 -4.53 -8.35
CA TRP A 247 24.05 -3.99 -7.19
C TRP A 247 25.57 -4.09 -7.35
N SER A 248 26.32 -3.23 -6.66
CA SER A 248 27.79 -3.26 -6.69
C SER A 248 28.35 -4.55 -6.07
N ASN A 249 27.70 -5.05 -5.02
CA ASN A 249 28.04 -6.33 -4.39
C ASN A 249 26.82 -6.88 -3.62
N ASN A 250 27.05 -7.91 -2.80
CA ASN A 250 25.99 -8.57 -2.04
C ASN A 250 25.26 -7.66 -1.04
N THR A 251 25.85 -6.56 -0.56
CA THR A 251 25.26 -5.70 0.49
C THR A 251 25.28 -4.20 0.14
N LEU A 252 25.78 -3.82 -1.04
CA LEU A 252 25.86 -2.43 -1.49
C LEU A 252 25.22 -2.26 -2.86
N ARG A 253 24.23 -1.36 -2.94
CA ARG A 253 23.55 -0.96 -4.17
C ARG A 253 24.49 -0.17 -5.09
N ALA A 254 24.37 -0.34 -6.40
CA ALA A 254 25.08 0.52 -7.36
C ALA A 254 24.43 1.90 -7.48
N THR A 255 23.10 1.94 -7.40
CA THR A 255 22.31 3.18 -7.38
C THR A 255 21.48 3.19 -6.10
N ALA A 256 21.58 4.27 -5.33
CA ALA A 256 20.78 4.44 -4.11
C ALA A 256 19.27 4.59 -4.44
N LEU A 257 18.44 4.34 -3.45
CA LEU A 257 17.02 4.69 -3.48
C LEU A 257 16.83 6.05 -2.80
N THR A 258 15.85 6.83 -3.26
CA THR A 258 15.40 8.06 -2.59
C THR A 258 13.89 8.02 -2.42
N ARG A 259 13.35 8.88 -1.56
CA ARG A 259 11.91 8.98 -1.33
C ARG A 259 11.33 10.15 -2.11
N GLN A 260 10.26 9.90 -2.85
CA GLN A 260 9.36 10.90 -3.39
C GLN A 260 7.99 10.69 -2.72
N ASP A 261 7.54 11.64 -1.91
CA ASP A 261 6.26 11.57 -1.18
C ASP A 261 6.05 10.25 -0.41
N GLY A 262 7.12 9.71 0.18
CA GLY A 262 7.12 8.45 0.93
C GLY A 262 7.37 7.19 0.09
N VAL A 263 7.24 7.25 -1.23
CA VAL A 263 7.46 6.15 -2.17
C VAL A 263 8.95 6.05 -2.53
N LEU A 264 9.52 4.84 -2.49
CA LEU A 264 10.90 4.63 -2.93
C LEU A 264 10.99 4.65 -4.46
N VAL A 265 11.90 5.49 -4.95
CA VAL A 265 12.20 5.68 -6.37
C VAL A 265 13.70 5.62 -6.60
N LYS A 266 14.12 5.40 -7.85
CA LYS A 266 15.54 5.38 -8.21
C LYS A 266 16.16 6.77 -8.02
N ASN A 267 17.30 6.86 -7.33
CA ASN A 267 17.94 8.15 -7.10
C ASN A 267 18.32 8.81 -8.45
N ASN A 268 18.05 10.11 -8.57
CA ASN A 268 18.17 10.91 -9.81
C ASN A 268 17.22 10.54 -10.96
N GLU A 269 16.33 9.56 -10.81
CA GLU A 269 15.33 9.18 -11.81
C GLU A 269 13.98 8.92 -11.11
N LEU A 270 13.37 10.01 -10.62
CA LEU A 270 12.18 9.95 -9.75
C LEU A 270 10.95 9.31 -10.40
N ASN A 271 10.93 9.18 -11.74
CA ASN A 271 9.88 8.50 -12.49
C ASN A 271 9.96 6.96 -12.44
N LYS A 272 10.99 6.39 -11.78
CA LYS A 272 11.21 4.95 -11.66
C LYS A 272 10.88 4.48 -10.25
N ARG A 273 9.70 3.88 -10.07
CA ARG A 273 9.25 3.34 -8.78
C ARG A 273 9.94 2.02 -8.49
N TYR A 274 10.51 1.90 -7.30
CA TYR A 274 11.13 0.66 -6.84
C TYR A 274 10.06 -0.36 -6.44
N LEU A 275 10.12 -1.58 -6.96
CA LEU A 275 9.17 -2.67 -6.66
C LEU A 275 9.71 -3.68 -5.64
N GLY A 276 11.02 -3.93 -5.68
CA GLY A 276 11.66 -4.98 -4.89
C GLY A 276 13.03 -5.35 -5.45
N THR A 277 13.63 -6.39 -4.88
CA THR A 277 14.96 -6.89 -5.24
C THR A 277 14.87 -8.39 -5.50
N VAL A 278 15.56 -8.85 -6.55
CA VAL A 278 15.73 -10.28 -6.85
C VAL A 278 17.21 -10.65 -6.85
N ARG A 279 17.53 -11.94 -6.71
CA ARG A 279 18.90 -12.44 -6.82
C ARG A 279 19.00 -13.61 -7.81
N THR A 280 20.03 -13.61 -8.66
CA THR A 280 20.31 -14.75 -9.54
C THR A 280 20.92 -15.92 -8.76
N SER A 281 20.41 -17.13 -9.00
CA SER A 281 20.88 -18.38 -8.38
C SER A 281 21.97 -19.07 -9.18
N ALA A 282 21.99 -18.84 -10.49
CA ALA A 282 23.05 -19.22 -11.42
C ALA A 282 23.06 -18.20 -12.56
N ALA A 283 23.97 -18.35 -13.52
CA ALA A 283 24.00 -17.46 -14.68
C ALA A 283 22.70 -17.59 -15.48
N GLY A 284 22.03 -16.46 -15.69
CA GLY A 284 20.81 -16.38 -16.48
C GLY A 284 19.52 -16.80 -15.77
N GLU A 285 19.55 -17.13 -14.48
CA GLU A 285 18.37 -17.62 -13.76
C GLU A 285 18.32 -17.19 -12.29
N SER A 286 17.11 -17.09 -11.76
CA SER A 286 16.80 -16.91 -10.35
C SER A 286 15.94 -18.07 -9.83
N CYS A 287 15.87 -18.24 -8.52
CA CYS A 287 15.04 -19.25 -7.88
C CYS A 287 14.30 -18.66 -6.67
N ASP A 288 13.14 -19.20 -6.34
CA ASP A 288 12.46 -18.91 -5.08
C ASP A 288 11.99 -20.23 -4.45
N THR A 289 12.80 -20.76 -3.55
CA THR A 289 12.60 -22.04 -2.88
C THR A 289 12.60 -21.88 -1.37
N MET A 290 12.14 -22.89 -0.63
CA MET A 290 12.25 -22.89 0.84
C MET A 290 13.70 -22.76 1.33
N LEU A 291 14.68 -23.22 0.55
CA LEU A 291 16.12 -23.07 0.88
C LEU A 291 16.66 -21.68 0.50
N LYS A 292 16.12 -21.08 -0.57
CA LYS A 292 16.61 -19.83 -1.18
C LYS A 292 15.46 -18.89 -1.52
N ARG A 293 15.23 -17.86 -0.69
CA ARG A 293 14.24 -16.80 -0.94
C ARG A 293 14.88 -15.62 -1.68
N PHE A 294 15.02 -15.74 -3.00
CA PHE A 294 15.68 -14.72 -3.84
C PHE A 294 14.71 -13.77 -4.56
N VAL A 295 13.44 -13.73 -4.15
CA VAL A 295 12.49 -12.69 -4.58
C VAL A 295 12.02 -11.95 -3.35
N TRP A 296 12.26 -10.64 -3.33
CA TRP A 296 11.85 -9.76 -2.24
C TRP A 296 11.04 -8.59 -2.78
N ASN A 297 9.81 -8.45 -2.29
CA ASN A 297 8.89 -7.37 -2.63
C ASN A 297 8.97 -6.25 -1.60
N TYR A 298 8.93 -4.99 -2.06
CA TYR A 298 8.77 -3.84 -1.17
C TYR A 298 7.30 -3.66 -0.73
N TYR A 299 6.36 -3.86 -1.67
CA TYR A 299 4.92 -3.76 -1.44
C TYR A 299 4.27 -5.13 -1.30
N ASN A 300 3.13 -5.17 -0.60
CA ASN A 300 2.33 -6.40 -0.46
C ASN A 300 3.16 -7.60 0.03
N ARG A 301 4.07 -7.35 1.00
CA ARG A 301 4.93 -8.38 1.61
C ARG A 301 4.09 -9.44 2.30
N ILE A 302 4.53 -10.69 2.18
CA ILE A 302 3.93 -11.85 2.83
C ILE A 302 5.05 -12.65 3.48
N ASP A 303 4.76 -13.30 4.61
CA ASP A 303 5.70 -14.21 5.24
C ASP A 303 5.99 -15.41 4.33
N ARG A 304 7.24 -15.51 3.88
CA ARG A 304 7.75 -16.62 3.07
C ARG A 304 8.49 -17.59 3.99
N PHE A 305 8.05 -18.85 3.98
CA PHE A 305 8.62 -19.92 4.79
C PHE A 305 10.02 -20.30 4.30
N MET A 306 10.98 -20.45 5.20
CA MET A 306 12.33 -20.92 4.90
C MET A 306 12.60 -22.23 5.63
N ARG A 307 13.35 -23.14 5.03
CA ARG A 307 13.68 -24.44 5.64
C ARG A 307 14.98 -25.02 5.08
N ALA A 308 15.79 -25.58 5.98
CA ALA A 308 16.93 -26.43 5.66
C ALA A 308 16.90 -27.66 6.58
N VAL A 309 17.25 -28.83 6.05
CA VAL A 309 17.27 -30.10 6.80
C VAL A 309 18.50 -30.91 6.41
N ASP A 310 19.05 -31.65 7.37
CA ASP A 310 20.12 -32.61 7.10
C ASP A 310 19.53 -34.02 7.03
N GLU A 311 19.89 -34.77 6.00
CA GLU A 311 19.38 -36.12 5.74
C GLU A 311 20.40 -37.22 6.14
N THR A 312 21.51 -36.85 6.77
CA THR A 312 22.51 -37.79 7.28
C THR A 312 22.01 -38.42 8.58
N ASP A 313 22.00 -39.75 8.68
CA ASP A 313 21.60 -40.49 9.89
C ASP A 313 22.19 -39.90 11.17
N SER A 314 23.52 -39.79 11.21
CA SER A 314 24.27 -39.17 12.30
C SER A 314 25.71 -38.88 11.93
N TRP A 315 26.35 -38.00 12.69
CA TRP A 315 27.78 -37.74 12.61
C TRP A 315 28.35 -37.34 13.98
N THR A 316 29.66 -37.44 14.12
CA THR A 316 30.36 -37.12 15.37
C THR A 316 31.20 -35.86 15.27
N TYR A 317 31.30 -35.13 16.37
CA TYR A 317 32.16 -33.96 16.53
C TYR A 317 32.87 -33.97 17.89
N ALA A 318 34.20 -33.96 17.86
CA ALA A 318 35.03 -34.08 19.07
C ALA A 318 36.00 -32.91 19.30
N VAL A 319 35.86 -31.81 18.54
CA VAL A 319 36.71 -30.62 18.76
C VAL A 319 36.12 -29.78 19.88
N ASN A 320 36.97 -29.44 20.85
CA ASN A 320 36.56 -28.78 22.08
C ASN A 320 36.42 -27.26 21.91
N ASN A 321 35.27 -26.72 22.34
CA ASN A 321 34.97 -25.29 22.42
C ASN A 321 35.06 -24.54 21.09
N VAL A 322 34.75 -25.22 19.99
CA VAL A 322 34.76 -24.63 18.64
C VAL A 322 33.40 -24.84 17.98
N TRP A 323 32.84 -23.78 17.43
CA TRP A 323 31.68 -23.84 16.56
C TRP A 323 32.10 -24.24 15.15
N ARG A 324 31.27 -25.03 14.48
CA ARG A 324 31.38 -25.26 13.04
C ARG A 324 30.01 -25.37 12.40
N ASN A 325 29.95 -25.28 11.08
CA ASN A 325 28.76 -25.57 10.31
C ASN A 325 28.26 -26.98 10.61
N LEU A 326 26.94 -27.12 10.76
CA LEU A 326 26.26 -28.37 11.07
C LEU A 326 26.69 -29.44 10.06
N ASN A 327 27.15 -30.59 10.54
CA ASN A 327 27.66 -31.70 9.70
C ASN A 327 28.83 -31.30 8.77
N ASN A 328 29.57 -30.25 9.11
CA ASN A 328 30.68 -29.73 8.31
C ASN A 328 30.31 -29.41 6.84
N THR A 329 29.02 -29.19 6.56
CA THR A 329 28.52 -28.82 5.23
C THR A 329 27.95 -27.41 5.23
N SER A 330 28.09 -26.75 4.09
CA SER A 330 27.51 -25.45 3.84
C SER A 330 26.08 -25.55 3.28
N ASP A 331 25.54 -26.75 3.11
CA ASP A 331 24.19 -26.94 2.57
C ASP A 331 23.11 -26.79 3.65
N ASN A 332 23.50 -26.93 4.91
CA ASN A 332 22.66 -26.75 6.11
C ASN A 332 22.40 -25.26 6.43
N ARG A 333 21.92 -24.51 5.45
CA ARG A 333 21.59 -23.09 5.59
C ARG A 333 20.40 -22.68 4.74
N VAL A 334 19.75 -21.61 5.16
CA VAL A 334 18.80 -20.87 4.32
C VAL A 334 19.44 -19.60 3.81
N GLN A 335 19.07 -19.17 2.61
CA GLN A 335 19.62 -18.00 1.94
C GLN A 335 18.49 -17.09 1.48
N PHE A 336 18.70 -15.78 1.50
CA PHE A 336 17.67 -14.83 1.12
C PHE A 336 18.27 -13.50 0.68
N VAL A 337 17.47 -12.70 -0.03
CA VAL A 337 17.79 -11.31 -0.37
C VAL A 337 16.79 -10.36 0.28
N ILE A 338 17.28 -9.24 0.82
CA ILE A 338 16.47 -8.17 1.42
C ILE A 338 16.72 -6.89 0.63
N GLY A 339 15.66 -6.32 0.07
CA GLY A 339 15.76 -5.04 -0.63
C GLY A 339 15.91 -3.86 0.34
N VAL A 340 15.07 -3.79 1.37
CA VAL A 340 15.12 -2.74 2.40
C VAL A 340 14.89 -3.39 3.76
N ASP A 341 15.82 -3.14 4.68
CA ASP A 341 15.79 -3.73 6.02
C ASP A 341 14.84 -2.98 6.96
N GLU A 342 13.55 -3.36 6.91
CA GLU A 342 12.48 -2.77 7.71
C GLU A 342 11.75 -3.81 8.57
N THR A 343 11.97 -5.11 8.33
CA THR A 343 11.26 -6.22 8.99
C THR A 343 12.24 -7.29 9.46
N LEU A 344 11.96 -7.87 10.63
CA LEU A 344 12.77 -8.93 11.22
C LEU A 344 12.75 -10.21 10.36
N VAL A 345 13.88 -10.93 10.38
CA VAL A 345 13.98 -12.30 9.89
C VAL A 345 14.04 -13.26 11.06
N THR A 346 13.28 -14.35 10.98
CA THR A 346 13.25 -15.38 12.02
C THR A 346 13.79 -16.70 11.50
N PHE A 347 14.49 -17.43 12.36
CA PHE A 347 14.94 -18.79 12.05
C PHE A 347 15.16 -19.59 13.34
N GLN A 348 14.52 -20.76 13.41
CA GLN A 348 14.64 -21.70 14.51
C GLN A 348 15.46 -22.89 14.05
N VAL A 349 16.37 -23.35 14.89
CA VAL A 349 17.17 -24.55 14.65
C VAL A 349 16.77 -25.60 15.67
N HIS A 350 16.56 -26.84 15.24
CA HIS A 350 16.23 -27.99 16.08
C HIS A 350 17.09 -29.18 15.66
N VAL A 351 17.94 -29.66 16.55
CA VAL A 351 18.83 -30.79 16.27
C VAL A 351 18.84 -31.76 17.43
N LEU A 352 18.67 -33.03 17.15
CA LEU A 352 18.84 -34.12 18.11
C LEU A 352 20.34 -34.40 18.26
N CYS A 353 20.85 -34.41 19.50
CA CYS A 353 22.24 -34.78 19.77
C CYS A 353 22.45 -35.38 21.17
N GLU A 354 23.63 -35.98 21.37
CA GLU A 354 24.11 -36.51 22.64
C GLU A 354 25.64 -36.33 22.76
N ASN A 355 26.19 -36.33 23.97
CA ASN A 355 27.64 -36.22 24.20
C ASN A 355 28.14 -37.40 25.02
N SER A 356 29.34 -37.89 24.70
CA SER A 356 30.00 -39.02 25.36
C SER A 356 30.54 -38.70 26.76
N GLY A 357 30.34 -37.48 27.28
CA GLY A 357 30.85 -37.04 28.58
C GLY A 357 30.03 -35.90 29.21
N ASN A 358 30.55 -35.32 30.30
CA ASN A 358 29.94 -34.19 31.00
C ASN A 358 30.39 -32.85 30.39
N ASN A 359 30.04 -32.63 29.12
CA ASN A 359 30.44 -31.45 28.38
C ASN A 359 29.22 -30.70 27.83
N ALA A 360 29.38 -29.39 27.67
CA ALA A 360 28.38 -28.55 27.03
C ALA A 360 28.26 -28.94 25.55
N HIS A 361 27.04 -29.00 25.02
CA HIS A 361 26.79 -29.14 23.60
C HIS A 361 25.51 -28.38 23.25
N CYS A 362 25.51 -27.74 22.09
CA CYS A 362 24.38 -26.96 21.61
C CYS A 362 24.45 -26.82 20.09
N VAL A 363 23.36 -26.27 19.55
CA VAL A 363 23.25 -25.85 18.15
C VAL A 363 22.81 -24.41 18.10
N SER A 364 23.07 -23.75 16.98
CA SER A 364 22.66 -22.38 16.75
C SER A 364 22.52 -22.08 15.26
N ALA A 365 22.15 -20.85 14.93
CA ALA A 365 22.35 -20.27 13.62
C ALA A 365 23.33 -19.09 13.71
N CYS A 366 24.12 -18.88 12.66
CA CYS A 366 24.89 -17.66 12.47
C CYS A 366 24.54 -16.98 11.16
N LEU A 367 24.47 -15.65 11.22
CA LEU A 367 24.28 -14.80 10.07
C LEU A 367 25.63 -14.59 9.37
N ASP A 368 25.67 -14.87 8.08
CA ASP A 368 26.79 -14.61 7.16
C ASP A 368 28.16 -15.14 7.62
N ASN A 369 28.14 -16.18 8.45
CA ASN A 369 29.32 -16.84 8.96
C ASN A 369 29.05 -18.36 9.09
N ASN A 370 30.05 -19.16 9.44
CA ASN A 370 29.95 -20.62 9.54
C ASN A 370 30.46 -21.18 10.88
N ASN A 371 31.02 -20.36 11.77
CA ASN A 371 31.74 -20.84 12.96
C ASN A 371 31.49 -19.98 14.20
N THR A 372 30.30 -19.42 14.33
CA THR A 372 29.88 -18.61 15.48
C THR A 372 28.39 -18.78 15.72
N THR A 373 27.82 -18.02 16.64
CA THR A 373 26.38 -17.93 16.87
C THR A 373 25.90 -16.49 16.74
N SER A 374 24.77 -16.28 16.07
CA SER A 374 24.05 -15.00 16.02
C SER A 374 22.68 -15.09 16.71
N CYS A 375 22.30 -16.26 17.24
CA CYS A 375 21.08 -16.40 18.02
C CYS A 375 21.21 -15.73 19.39
N LEU A 376 20.17 -15.00 19.81
CA LEU A 376 20.10 -14.34 21.11
C LEU A 376 19.88 -15.34 22.27
N ILE A 377 19.15 -16.42 22.00
CA ILE A 377 18.80 -17.45 22.98
C ILE A 377 19.21 -18.82 22.42
N LEU A 378 19.98 -19.56 23.21
CA LEU A 378 20.38 -20.93 22.94
C LEU A 378 19.86 -21.86 24.04
N LEU A 379 19.19 -22.95 23.64
CA LEU A 379 18.81 -24.05 24.52
C LEU A 379 19.90 -25.11 24.51
N GLY A 380 21.05 -24.77 25.10
CA GLY A 380 22.16 -25.69 25.35
C GLY A 380 22.00 -26.46 26.66
N MET A 381 22.77 -27.53 26.85
CA MET A 381 22.81 -28.24 28.12
C MET A 381 24.21 -28.79 28.43
N ARG A 382 24.56 -28.85 29.72
CA ARG A 382 25.69 -29.61 30.25
C ARG A 382 25.13 -30.78 31.07
N ILE A 383 25.50 -32.01 30.75
CA ILE A 383 24.95 -33.22 31.39
C ILE A 383 25.61 -33.47 32.74
N LEU A 384 24.85 -33.55 33.84
CA LEU A 384 25.32 -34.09 35.12
C LEU A 384 25.20 -35.62 35.13
N ALA A 385 26.35 -36.31 35.04
CA ALA A 385 26.59 -37.75 35.25
C ALA A 385 25.89 -38.78 34.32
N ALA A 386 26.73 -39.48 33.53
CA ALA A 386 26.65 -40.89 33.08
C ALA A 386 25.29 -41.49 32.64
N THR A 387 24.51 -40.80 31.82
CA THR A 387 23.51 -41.47 30.97
C THR A 387 23.49 -40.80 29.59
N TYR A 388 23.66 -41.58 28.53
CA TYR A 388 23.57 -41.19 27.11
C TYR A 388 22.15 -40.69 26.81
N ASN A 389 21.85 -39.46 27.21
CA ASN A 389 20.53 -38.87 27.02
C ASN A 389 20.52 -38.09 25.71
N LYS A 390 20.08 -38.74 24.64
CA LYS A 390 19.71 -38.10 23.38
C LYS A 390 18.64 -37.05 23.64
N GLN A 391 18.89 -35.83 23.21
CA GLN A 391 17.99 -34.71 23.47
C GLN A 391 17.96 -33.71 22.31
N TRP A 392 16.80 -33.08 22.14
CA TRP A 392 16.65 -31.96 21.23
C TRP A 392 17.34 -30.72 21.81
N LYS A 393 18.17 -30.10 20.98
CA LYS A 393 18.75 -28.77 21.21
C LYS A 393 18.13 -27.80 20.23
N SER A 394 17.99 -26.55 20.66
CA SER A 394 17.35 -25.54 19.84
C SER A 394 17.93 -24.16 20.02
N ALA A 395 17.77 -23.32 19.01
CA ALA A 395 18.15 -21.91 19.05
C ALA A 395 17.19 -21.08 18.22
N TYR A 396 17.10 -19.79 18.56
CA TYR A 396 16.21 -18.84 17.89
C TYR A 396 16.98 -17.60 17.43
N TYR A 397 17.01 -17.40 16.13
CA TYR A 397 17.45 -16.17 15.49
C TYR A 397 16.24 -15.28 15.20
N CYS A 398 16.34 -14.00 15.57
CA CYS A 398 15.34 -12.98 15.31
C CYS A 398 16.02 -11.61 15.35
N ASP A 399 16.38 -11.09 14.18
CA ASP A 399 17.08 -9.82 14.06
C ASP A 399 16.87 -9.19 12.67
N HIS A 400 17.48 -8.03 12.45
CA HIS A 400 17.60 -7.30 11.20
C HIS A 400 18.95 -7.63 10.52
N PRO A 401 18.97 -8.48 9.48
CA PRO A 401 20.23 -8.90 8.85
C PRO A 401 20.97 -7.78 8.09
N GLY A 402 20.28 -6.68 7.77
CA GLY A 402 20.74 -5.69 6.80
C GLY A 402 20.09 -5.86 5.42
N LEU A 403 20.37 -4.92 4.54
CA LEU A 403 19.98 -4.99 3.13
C LEU A 403 21.00 -5.81 2.34
N GLY A 404 20.51 -6.56 1.35
CA GLY A 404 21.33 -7.37 0.45
C GLY A 404 21.10 -8.87 0.59
N TYR A 405 22.06 -9.63 0.10
CA TYR A 405 22.09 -11.08 0.20
C TYR A 405 22.65 -11.48 1.56
N HIS A 406 21.95 -12.40 2.22
CA HIS A 406 22.31 -12.94 3.51
C HIS A 406 22.02 -14.44 3.56
N TYR A 407 22.70 -15.14 4.48
CA TYR A 407 22.40 -16.53 4.80
C TYR A 407 22.44 -16.79 6.29
N LEU A 408 21.59 -17.71 6.75
CA LEU A 408 21.59 -18.23 8.11
C LEU A 408 22.10 -19.67 8.10
N GLN A 409 23.34 -19.85 8.53
CA GLN A 409 24.01 -21.14 8.61
C GLN A 409 23.71 -21.81 9.95
N MET A 410 23.19 -23.04 9.91
CA MET A 410 23.08 -23.87 11.10
C MET A 410 24.49 -24.30 11.54
N VAL A 411 24.76 -24.22 12.84
CA VAL A 411 26.05 -24.53 13.44
C VAL A 411 25.89 -25.45 14.65
N GLU A 412 26.95 -26.20 14.92
CA GLU A 412 27.06 -27.14 16.02
C GLU A 412 28.25 -26.83 16.92
N PHE A 413 28.12 -27.17 18.20
CA PHE A 413 29.13 -26.93 19.22
C PHE A 413 29.32 -28.15 20.11
N SER A 414 30.58 -28.49 20.38
CA SER A 414 30.99 -29.47 21.38
C SER A 414 31.98 -28.82 22.36
N GLY A 415 31.67 -28.86 23.65
CA GLY A 415 32.51 -28.35 24.73
C GLY A 415 33.49 -29.38 25.30
N GLY A 416 33.72 -30.48 24.58
CA GLY A 416 34.58 -31.60 24.98
C GLY A 416 33.90 -32.96 24.79
N GLY A 417 34.68 -34.05 24.85
CA GLY A 417 34.18 -35.39 24.52
C GLY A 417 33.75 -35.50 23.05
N THR A 418 33.04 -36.57 22.70
CA THR A 418 32.46 -36.74 21.36
C THR A 418 30.96 -36.45 21.43
N THR A 419 30.50 -35.44 20.70
CA THR A 419 29.07 -35.18 20.49
C THR A 419 28.62 -35.89 19.22
N THR A 420 27.60 -36.72 19.30
CA THR A 420 26.92 -37.29 18.15
C THR A 420 25.68 -36.45 17.86
N PHE A 421 25.62 -35.88 16.66
CA PHE A 421 24.46 -35.18 16.13
C PHE A 421 23.73 -36.10 15.16
N TYR A 422 22.43 -35.90 15.03
CA TYR A 422 21.54 -36.73 14.23
C TYR A 422 20.83 -35.85 13.20
N GLY A 423 20.92 -36.18 11.92
CA GLY A 423 20.08 -35.57 10.88
C GLY A 423 18.70 -36.20 10.92
N ASP A 424 18.57 -37.44 10.45
CA ASP A 424 17.29 -38.19 10.49
C ASP A 424 17.31 -39.45 11.37
N HIS A 425 18.47 -39.77 11.96
CA HIS A 425 18.68 -40.93 12.83
C HIS A 425 18.35 -42.29 12.17
N GLY A 426 18.27 -42.37 10.84
CA GLY A 426 17.81 -43.56 10.12
C GLY A 426 16.32 -43.86 10.35
N SER A 427 15.56 -42.85 10.77
CA SER A 427 14.14 -42.94 11.16
C SER A 427 13.34 -41.77 10.58
N SER A 428 13.58 -41.45 9.31
CA SER A 428 12.78 -40.46 8.58
C SER A 428 11.41 -41.06 8.20
N PRO A 429 10.28 -40.40 8.47
CA PRO A 429 10.13 -38.99 8.89
C PRO A 429 9.97 -38.75 10.40
N GLU A 430 10.05 -39.77 11.25
CA GLU A 430 9.83 -39.66 12.71
C GLU A 430 10.84 -38.74 13.41
N VAL A 431 12.10 -38.75 12.96
CA VAL A 431 13.16 -37.83 13.41
C VAL A 431 13.69 -37.08 12.21
N LYS A 432 13.69 -35.74 12.28
CA LYS A 432 14.37 -34.89 11.30
C LYS A 432 14.87 -33.60 11.95
N SER A 433 16.18 -33.44 11.98
CA SER A 433 16.87 -32.24 12.42
C SER A 433 16.99 -31.23 11.29
N GLY A 434 17.00 -29.96 11.64
CA GLY A 434 17.12 -28.87 10.69
C GLY A 434 16.68 -27.56 11.29
N GLY A 435 16.32 -26.62 10.41
CA GLY A 435 15.83 -25.33 10.82
C GLY A 435 14.77 -24.82 9.87
N PHE A 436 13.91 -23.96 10.41
CA PHE A 436 12.84 -23.31 9.66
C PHE A 436 12.60 -21.90 10.17
N GLY A 437 11.98 -21.05 9.35
CA GLY A 437 11.73 -19.67 9.71
C GLY A 437 10.92 -18.91 8.68
N TRP A 438 10.84 -17.60 8.85
CA TRP A 438 10.08 -16.71 7.99
C TRP A 438 10.80 -15.39 7.73
N LEU A 439 10.57 -14.87 6.53
CA LEU A 439 10.95 -13.54 6.07
C LEU A 439 9.74 -12.93 5.38
N ALA A 440 9.41 -11.67 5.70
CA ALA A 440 8.43 -10.90 4.95
C ALA A 440 9.06 -10.42 3.62
N ALA A 441 8.59 -10.98 2.50
CA ALA A 441 9.15 -10.76 1.16
C ALA A 441 8.07 -10.71 0.07
#